data_AF-A0A1M3BA03-F1
#
_entry.id   AF-A0A1M3BA03-F1
#
_cell.length_a   1.000
_cell.length_b   1.000
_cell.length_c   1.000
_cell.angle_alpha   90.00
_cell.angle_beta   90.00
_cell.angle_gamma   90.00
#
_symmetry.space_group_name_H-M   'P 1'
#
loop_
_entity.id
_entity.type
_entity.pdbx_description
1 polymer ?
#
loop_
_entity_poly.entity_id
_entity_poly.type
_entity_poly.pdbx_seq_one_letter_code
_entity_poly.pdbx_strand_id
1 'polypeptide(L)'
;MNRGKSPLAPAESATLAAVLERMFPADERDPGAIGLGAVRYVEDQLAGELNVHLADYRWGLAWVDRLAQERCGARFAALEPQLQDEVLAVFDRDESSDPDGPDGAPSGRAFVDLLDEHLYEGLLGDPRYGGNRDGCGWDLIRFPGPRRTVDPADQELDATPRKGLPSTYEDPFFAAQGESA
;
A
#
# COMPACT_ATOMS: atom_id res chain seq x y z
N MET A 1 0.49 15.21 11.23
CA MET A 1 0.59 13.74 11.38
C MET A 1 1.77 13.42 12.27
N ASN A 2 1.61 12.50 13.22
CA ASN A 2 2.71 12.00 14.03
C ASN A 2 3.66 11.24 13.08
N ARG A 3 4.88 11.75 12.85
CA ARG A 3 5.95 11.00 12.17
C ARG A 3 6.40 9.90 13.13
N GLY A 4 5.56 8.88 13.26
CA GLY A 4 5.70 7.81 14.23
C GLY A 4 6.74 6.81 13.75
N LYS A 5 7.47 6.23 14.70
CA LYS A 5 8.22 5.01 14.44
C LYS A 5 7.22 3.91 14.03
N SER A 6 7.51 3.18 12.95
CA SER A 6 6.69 2.04 12.51
C SER A 6 6.33 1.13 13.69
N PRO A 7 5.07 0.67 13.79
CA PRO A 7 4.65 -0.26 14.83
C PRO A 7 5.15 -1.69 14.56
N LEU A 8 5.70 -1.94 13.37
CA LEU A 8 6.31 -3.20 12.97
C LEU A 8 7.78 -3.27 13.37
N ALA A 9 8.24 -4.48 13.68
CA ALA A 9 9.66 -4.74 13.86
C ALA A 9 10.40 -4.60 12.51
N PRO A 10 11.71 -4.28 12.50
CA PRO A 10 12.44 -4.08 11.24
C PRO A 10 12.39 -5.27 10.27
N ALA A 11 12.33 -6.51 10.79
CA ALA A 11 12.17 -7.69 9.96
C ALA A 11 10.76 -7.79 9.35
N GLU A 12 9.72 -7.45 10.11
CA GLU A 12 8.33 -7.40 9.63
C GLU A 12 8.18 -6.32 8.56
N SER A 13 8.74 -5.11 8.77
CA SER A 13 8.76 -4.04 7.77
C SER A 13 9.46 -4.45 6.47
N ALA A 14 10.58 -5.17 6.57
CA ALA A 14 11.31 -5.67 5.40
C ALA A 14 10.48 -6.70 4.62
N THR A 15 9.81 -7.62 5.34
CA THR A 15 8.87 -8.57 4.72
C THR A 15 7.72 -7.83 4.07
N LEU A 16 7.08 -6.87 4.74
CA LEU A 16 5.98 -6.08 4.19
C LEU A 16 6.39 -5.38 2.90
N ALA A 17 7.55 -4.73 2.90
CA ALA A 17 8.08 -4.06 1.71
C ALA A 17 8.25 -5.03 0.54
N ALA A 18 8.86 -6.19 0.78
CA ALA A 18 9.04 -7.21 -0.25
C ALA A 18 7.70 -7.76 -0.76
N VAL A 19 6.74 -8.03 0.14
CA VAL A 19 5.41 -8.54 -0.23
C VAL A 19 4.67 -7.54 -1.12
N LEU A 20 4.56 -6.28 -0.69
CA LEU A 20 3.86 -5.25 -1.47
C LEU A 20 4.54 -4.99 -2.81
N GLU A 21 5.87 -5.07 -2.88
CA GLU A 21 6.61 -4.94 -4.13
C GLU A 21 6.41 -6.14 -5.07
N ARG A 22 6.06 -7.33 -4.57
CA ARG A 22 5.63 -8.44 -5.43
C ARG A 22 4.19 -8.26 -5.92
N MET A 23 3.33 -7.65 -5.13
CA MET A 23 1.92 -7.37 -5.50
C MET A 23 1.80 -6.22 -6.51
N PHE A 24 2.61 -5.16 -6.36
CA PHE A 24 2.71 -4.05 -7.31
C PHE A 24 4.19 -3.71 -7.59
N PRO A 25 4.84 -4.45 -8.50
CA PRO A 25 6.27 -4.29 -8.77
C PRO A 25 6.57 -3.02 -9.56
N ALA A 26 7.73 -2.44 -9.29
CA ALA A 26 8.28 -1.40 -10.15
C ALA A 26 8.57 -1.94 -11.56
N ASP A 27 8.34 -1.09 -12.57
CA ASP A 27 8.73 -1.33 -13.95
C ASP A 27 9.35 -0.07 -14.58
N GLU A 28 9.48 -0.03 -15.90
CA GLU A 28 10.08 1.13 -16.60
C GLU A 28 9.30 2.44 -16.43
N ARG A 29 8.01 2.36 -16.08
CA ARG A 29 7.09 3.50 -16.00
C ARG A 29 6.61 3.76 -14.59
N ASP A 30 6.43 2.69 -13.82
CA ASP A 30 5.75 2.73 -12.54
C ASP A 30 6.77 2.46 -11.41
N PRO A 31 6.83 3.30 -10.38
CA PRO A 31 7.87 3.19 -9.36
C PRO A 31 7.62 2.08 -8.33
N GLY A 32 6.59 1.25 -8.52
CA GLY A 32 6.24 0.14 -7.64
C GLY A 32 5.64 0.58 -6.30
N ALA A 33 5.26 -0.40 -5.49
CA ALA A 33 4.62 -0.16 -4.19
C ALA A 33 5.54 0.63 -3.24
N ILE A 34 6.83 0.29 -3.21
CA ILE A 34 7.83 0.99 -2.40
C ILE A 34 8.02 2.42 -2.91
N GLY A 35 8.17 2.61 -4.22
CA GLY A 35 8.42 3.93 -4.79
C GLY A 35 7.23 4.88 -4.66
N LEU A 36 6.00 4.36 -4.78
CA LEU A 36 4.77 5.10 -4.51
C LEU A 36 4.51 5.35 -3.01
N GLY A 37 5.28 4.73 -2.12
CA GLY A 37 5.17 4.92 -0.68
C GLY A 37 4.04 4.12 -0.02
N ALA A 38 3.51 3.08 -0.68
CA ALA A 38 2.46 2.23 -0.11
C ALA A 38 2.90 1.56 1.20
N VAL A 39 4.17 1.14 1.30
CA VAL A 39 4.72 0.57 2.56
C VAL A 39 4.59 1.57 3.72
N ARG A 40 4.98 2.83 3.48
CA ARG A 40 4.89 3.89 4.49
C ARG A 40 3.43 4.14 4.88
N TYR A 41 2.53 4.19 3.89
CA TYR A 41 1.10 4.33 4.16
C TYR A 41 0.62 3.25 5.13
N VAL A 42 0.89 1.99 4.83
CA VAL A 42 0.47 0.86 5.67
C VAL A 42 1.05 1.00 7.09
N GLU A 43 2.35 1.25 7.24
CA GLU A 43 2.97 1.41 8.56
C GLU A 43 2.37 2.57 9.38
N ASP A 44 2.13 3.72 8.73
CA ASP A 44 1.52 4.89 9.35
C ASP A 44 0.07 4.62 9.77
N GLN A 45 -0.71 3.94 8.92
CA GLN A 45 -2.09 3.59 9.23
C GLN A 45 -2.19 2.53 10.34
N LEU A 46 -1.30 1.53 10.36
CA LEU A 46 -1.23 0.55 11.45
C LEU A 46 -0.84 1.18 12.79
N ALA A 47 -0.12 2.32 12.77
CA ALA A 47 0.16 3.11 13.96
C ALA A 47 -1.03 4.00 14.40
N GLY A 48 -2.04 4.15 13.55
CA GLY A 48 -3.18 5.03 13.72
C GLY A 48 -4.51 4.30 13.52
N GLU A 49 -5.25 4.71 12.49
CA GLU A 49 -6.66 4.31 12.28
C GLU A 49 -6.83 2.81 12.01
N LEU A 50 -5.86 2.17 11.32
CA LEU A 50 -5.90 0.75 10.99
C LEU A 50 -5.21 -0.13 12.05
N ASN A 51 -5.00 0.39 13.27
CA ASN A 51 -4.33 -0.35 14.34
C ASN A 51 -5.04 -1.66 14.72
N VAL A 52 -6.35 -1.77 14.47
CA VAL A 52 -7.11 -3.02 14.65
C VAL A 52 -6.51 -4.20 13.87
N HIS A 53 -5.86 -3.93 12.73
CA HIS A 53 -5.22 -4.93 11.88
C HIS A 53 -3.75 -5.21 12.23
N LEU A 54 -3.17 -4.53 13.23
CA LEU A 54 -1.75 -4.69 13.57
C LEU A 54 -1.42 -6.13 14.00
N ALA A 55 -2.33 -6.81 14.69
CA ALA A 55 -2.15 -8.20 15.08
C ALA A 55 -2.10 -9.13 13.85
N ASP A 56 -3.02 -8.93 12.90
CA ASP A 56 -3.10 -9.70 11.65
C ASP A 56 -1.85 -9.51 10.80
N TYR A 57 -1.35 -8.27 10.70
CA TYR A 57 -0.11 -7.96 9.99
C TYR A 57 1.11 -8.63 10.61
N ARG A 58 1.29 -8.52 11.93
CA ARG A 58 2.44 -9.16 12.61
C ARG A 58 2.42 -10.67 12.41
N TRP A 59 1.24 -11.28 12.56
CA TRP A 59 1.08 -12.71 12.37
C TRP A 59 1.35 -13.13 10.91
N GLY A 60 0.72 -12.47 9.94
CA GLY A 60 0.83 -12.84 8.52
C GLY A 60 2.25 -12.64 7.98
N LEU A 61 2.91 -11.54 8.36
CA LEU A 61 4.31 -11.28 7.97
C LEU A 61 5.27 -12.28 8.62
N ALA A 62 5.04 -12.68 9.87
CA ALA A 62 5.83 -13.72 10.52
C ALA A 62 5.62 -15.08 9.85
N TRP A 63 4.38 -15.39 9.43
CA TRP A 63 4.08 -16.62 8.70
C TRP A 63 4.77 -16.64 7.33
N VAL A 64 4.73 -15.55 6.56
CA VAL A 64 5.45 -15.42 5.29
C VAL A 64 6.95 -15.65 5.48
N ASP A 65 7.57 -14.99 6.47
CA ASP A 65 9.02 -15.13 6.71
C ASP A 65 9.39 -16.55 7.20
N ARG A 66 8.53 -17.17 8.02
CA ARG A 66 8.71 -18.56 8.47
C ARG A 66 8.62 -19.54 7.31
N LEU A 67 7.61 -19.40 6.45
CA LEU A 67 7.44 -20.29 5.29
C LEU A 67 8.60 -20.16 4.30
N ALA A 68 9.10 -18.94 4.10
CA ALA A 68 10.31 -18.68 3.33
C ALA A 68 11.54 -19.38 3.93
N GLN A 69 11.73 -19.30 5.25
CA GLN A 69 12.84 -19.98 5.93
C GLN A 69 12.72 -21.50 5.83
N GLU A 70 11.53 -22.06 6.01
CA GLU A 70 11.28 -23.50 5.95
C GLU A 70 11.50 -24.08 4.53
N ARG A 71 11.07 -23.36 3.48
CA ARG A 71 11.12 -23.85 2.09
C ARG A 71 12.41 -23.50 1.36
N CYS A 72 12.97 -22.33 1.66
CA CYS A 72 14.07 -21.75 0.89
C CYS A 72 15.34 -21.51 1.73
N GLY A 73 15.27 -21.67 3.06
CA GLY A 73 16.43 -21.54 3.95
C GLY A 73 16.90 -20.10 4.19
N ALA A 74 16.10 -19.11 3.79
CA ALA A 74 16.39 -17.69 3.97
C ALA A 74 15.12 -16.89 4.28
N ARG A 75 15.29 -15.68 4.81
CA ARG A 75 14.19 -14.74 5.05
C ARG A 75 13.53 -14.31 3.75
N PHE A 76 12.23 -14.07 3.79
CA PHE A 76 11.43 -13.74 2.61
C PHE A 76 12.00 -12.55 1.83
N ALA A 77 12.32 -11.46 2.53
CA ALA A 77 12.86 -10.25 1.92
C ALA A 77 14.26 -10.42 1.30
N ALA A 78 14.95 -11.53 1.58
CA ALA A 78 16.27 -11.86 1.02
C ALA A 78 16.19 -12.92 -0.10
N LEU A 79 15.00 -13.43 -0.41
CA LEU A 79 14.80 -14.36 -1.50
C LEU A 79 14.84 -13.66 -2.86
N GLU A 80 15.21 -14.42 -3.89
CA GLU A 80 15.01 -14.00 -5.28
C GLU A 80 13.52 -13.85 -5.60
N PRO A 81 13.12 -12.94 -6.51
CA PRO A 81 11.71 -12.62 -6.77
C PRO A 81 10.85 -13.84 -7.09
N GLN A 82 11.38 -14.81 -7.85
CA GLN A 82 10.64 -16.03 -8.19
C GLN A 82 10.33 -16.89 -6.96
N LEU A 83 11.24 -16.97 -5.99
CA LEU A 83 11.01 -17.71 -4.75
C LEU A 83 10.04 -16.95 -3.82
N GLN A 84 10.06 -15.62 -3.86
CA GLN A 84 9.05 -14.81 -3.17
C GLN A 84 7.64 -15.12 -3.70
N ASP A 85 7.48 -15.20 -5.03
CA ASP A 85 6.21 -15.53 -5.66
C ASP A 85 5.73 -16.94 -5.28
N GLU A 86 6.63 -17.92 -5.25
CA GLU A 86 6.29 -19.29 -4.86
C GLU A 86 5.80 -19.38 -3.39
N VAL A 87 6.38 -18.59 -2.49
CA VAL A 87 5.94 -18.51 -1.09
C VAL A 87 4.58 -17.83 -1.01
N LEU A 88 4.38 -16.68 -1.67
CA LEU A 88 3.11 -15.94 -1.64
C LEU A 88 1.95 -16.71 -2.29
N ALA A 89 2.23 -17.51 -3.32
CA ALA A 89 1.22 -18.33 -3.99
C ALA A 89 0.59 -19.40 -3.09
N VAL A 90 1.18 -19.68 -1.91
CA VAL A 90 0.54 -20.54 -0.90
C VAL A 90 -0.64 -19.82 -0.26
N PHE A 91 -0.46 -18.56 0.11
CA PHE A 91 -1.47 -17.77 0.83
C PHE A 91 -2.71 -17.52 -0.04
N ASP A 92 -2.52 -17.22 -1.34
CA ASP A 92 -3.63 -16.97 -2.26
C ASP A 92 -4.59 -18.17 -2.42
N ARG A 93 -4.08 -19.40 -2.20
CA ARG A 93 -4.86 -20.64 -2.30
C ARG A 93 -5.30 -21.20 -0.94
N ASP A 94 -4.82 -20.62 0.14
CA ASP A 94 -5.03 -21.15 1.48
C ASP A 94 -6.24 -20.51 2.14
N GLU A 95 -7.36 -21.23 2.10
CA GLU A 95 -8.57 -20.88 2.83
C GLU A 95 -8.50 -21.28 4.31
N SER A 96 -7.45 -22.01 4.72
CA SER A 96 -7.24 -22.40 6.11
C SER A 96 -6.40 -21.36 6.87
N SER A 97 -6.59 -21.31 8.18
CA SER A 97 -5.73 -20.56 9.10
C SER A 97 -4.44 -21.35 9.34
N ASP A 98 -3.31 -20.64 9.51
CA ASP A 98 -2.05 -21.26 9.95
C ASP A 98 -2.30 -22.11 11.20
N PRO A 99 -2.01 -23.42 11.18
CA PRO A 99 -2.19 -24.29 12.34
C PRO A 99 -1.34 -23.87 13.53
N ASP A 100 -0.28 -23.07 13.32
CA ASP A 100 0.57 -22.51 14.37
C ASP A 100 0.14 -21.09 14.80
N GLY A 101 -0.96 -20.56 14.23
CA GLY A 101 -1.48 -19.23 14.51
C GLY A 101 -2.32 -19.12 15.79
N PRO A 102 -2.57 -17.89 16.28
CA PRO A 102 -3.50 -17.67 17.40
C PRO A 102 -4.92 -18.05 17.01
N ASP A 103 -5.75 -18.39 18.02
CA ASP A 103 -7.17 -18.68 17.81
C ASP A 103 -7.86 -17.50 17.10
N GLY A 104 -8.49 -17.80 15.95
CA GLY A 104 -9.16 -16.80 15.12
C GLY A 104 -8.24 -16.00 14.20
N ALA A 105 -6.98 -16.42 14.01
CA ALA A 105 -6.12 -15.85 12.97
C ALA A 105 -6.77 -15.93 11.59
N PRO A 106 -6.59 -14.91 10.73
CA PRO A 106 -7.13 -14.92 9.38
C PRO A 106 -6.57 -16.12 8.59
N SER A 107 -7.26 -16.53 7.52
CA SER A 107 -6.68 -17.46 6.57
C SER A 107 -5.56 -16.80 5.76
N GLY A 108 -4.75 -17.60 5.07
CA GLY A 108 -3.77 -17.07 4.13
C GLY A 108 -4.42 -16.13 3.10
N ARG A 109 -5.58 -16.54 2.57
CA ARG A 109 -6.34 -15.74 1.62
C ARG A 109 -6.85 -14.43 2.22
N ALA A 110 -7.41 -14.47 3.42
CA ALA A 110 -7.89 -13.26 4.10
C ALA A 110 -6.75 -12.28 4.39
N PHE A 111 -5.54 -12.77 4.67
CA PHE A 111 -4.36 -11.91 4.84
C PHE A 111 -3.92 -11.25 3.52
N VAL A 112 -3.97 -11.99 2.39
CA VAL A 112 -3.71 -11.40 1.06
C VAL A 112 -4.74 -10.35 0.70
N ASP A 113 -6.03 -10.63 0.93
CA ASP A 113 -7.10 -9.66 0.66
C ASP A 113 -6.91 -8.36 1.48
N LEU A 114 -6.48 -8.48 2.74
CA LEU A 114 -6.15 -7.34 3.61
C LEU A 114 -4.92 -6.54 3.11
N LEU A 115 -3.89 -7.22 2.60
CA LEU A 115 -2.74 -6.56 1.99
C LEU A 115 -3.14 -5.82 0.72
N ASP A 116 -3.98 -6.43 -0.12
CA ASP A 116 -4.49 -5.83 -1.36
C ASP A 116 -5.29 -4.56 -1.07
N GLU A 117 -6.21 -4.60 -0.10
CA GLU A 117 -7.01 -3.45 0.31
C GLU A 117 -6.12 -2.26 0.69
N HIS A 118 -5.22 -2.45 1.66
CA HIS A 118 -4.36 -1.37 2.12
C HIS A 118 -3.29 -0.97 1.09
N LEU A 119 -2.90 -1.87 0.19
CA LEU A 119 -2.05 -1.54 -0.95
C LEU A 119 -2.76 -0.55 -1.85
N TYR A 120 -3.99 -0.83 -2.29
CA TYR A 120 -4.74 0.10 -3.15
C TYR A 120 -5.04 1.43 -2.46
N GLU A 121 -5.33 1.43 -1.17
CA GLU A 121 -5.44 2.66 -0.39
C GLU A 121 -4.13 3.44 -0.37
N GLY A 122 -2.99 2.76 -0.20
CA GLY A 122 -1.66 3.35 -0.24
C GLY A 122 -1.21 3.79 -1.63
N LEU A 123 -1.73 3.19 -2.70
CA LEU A 123 -1.41 3.56 -4.09
C LEU A 123 -2.28 4.70 -4.61
N LEU A 124 -3.57 4.69 -4.28
CA LEU A 124 -4.59 5.56 -4.90
C LEU A 124 -5.25 6.54 -3.92
N GLY A 125 -4.96 6.42 -2.63
CA GLY A 125 -5.41 7.37 -1.62
C GLY A 125 -4.79 8.75 -1.79
N ASP A 126 -5.28 9.72 -1.01
CA ASP A 126 -4.71 11.07 -1.00
C ASP A 126 -3.25 11.02 -0.50
N PRO A 127 -2.27 11.56 -1.26
CA PRO A 127 -0.86 11.56 -0.90
C PRO A 127 -0.55 12.10 0.51
N ARG A 128 -1.42 12.93 1.08
CA ARG A 128 -1.28 13.46 2.45
C ARG A 128 -1.27 12.36 3.53
N TYR A 129 -1.76 11.16 3.22
CA TYR A 129 -1.76 10.02 4.13
C TYR A 129 -0.47 9.19 4.09
N GLY A 130 0.52 9.61 3.30
CA GLY A 130 1.84 8.96 3.26
C GLY A 130 2.00 7.96 2.11
N GLY A 131 0.92 7.59 1.43
CA GLY A 131 0.94 6.82 0.18
C GLY A 131 1.00 7.72 -1.05
N ASN A 132 0.76 7.14 -2.22
CA ASN A 132 0.54 7.80 -3.51
C ASN A 132 1.50 8.98 -3.74
N ARG A 133 2.80 8.73 -3.61
CA ARG A 133 3.80 9.80 -3.63
C ARG A 133 3.65 10.66 -4.88
N ASP A 134 3.63 11.98 -4.68
CA ASP A 134 3.49 13.01 -5.72
C ASP A 134 2.22 12.88 -6.58
N GLY A 135 1.23 12.09 -6.14
CA GLY A 135 0.02 11.80 -6.93
C GLY A 135 0.26 10.82 -8.08
N CYS A 136 1.42 10.16 -8.15
CA CYS A 136 1.78 9.27 -9.25
C CYS A 136 0.74 8.17 -9.48
N GLY A 137 0.15 7.58 -8.43
CA GLY A 137 -0.91 6.58 -8.57
C GLY A 137 -2.18 7.13 -9.22
N TRP A 138 -2.46 8.42 -9.06
CA TRP A 138 -3.54 9.08 -9.80
C TRP A 138 -3.19 9.28 -11.27
N ASP A 139 -1.93 9.63 -11.58
CA ASP A 139 -1.46 9.74 -12.96
C ASP A 139 -1.58 8.40 -13.71
N LEU A 140 -1.29 7.28 -13.03
CA LEU A 140 -1.46 5.92 -13.58
C LEU A 140 -2.88 5.69 -14.10
N ILE A 141 -3.88 6.08 -13.31
CA ILE A 141 -5.30 5.92 -13.67
C ILE A 141 -5.88 7.13 -14.40
N ARG A 142 -5.04 8.13 -14.73
CA ARG A 142 -5.42 9.42 -15.33
C ARG A 142 -6.51 10.15 -14.56
N PHE A 143 -6.45 10.05 -13.23
CA PHE A 143 -7.29 10.81 -12.34
C PHE A 143 -6.59 12.15 -12.04
N PRO A 144 -7.21 13.31 -12.35
CA PRO A 144 -6.57 14.61 -12.12
C PRO A 144 -6.58 15.02 -10.65
N GLY A 145 -6.92 14.13 -9.72
CA GLY A 145 -7.13 14.46 -8.32
C GLY A 145 -8.52 15.04 -8.01
N PRO A 146 -8.83 15.24 -6.72
CA PRO A 146 -10.13 15.72 -6.28
C PRO A 146 -10.34 17.18 -6.65
N ARG A 147 -11.52 17.49 -7.21
CA ARG A 147 -11.98 18.88 -7.41
C ARG A 147 -12.46 19.45 -6.08
N ARG A 148 -11.69 20.37 -5.48
CA ARG A 148 -12.05 21.00 -4.21
C ARG A 148 -12.98 22.20 -4.35
N THR A 149 -12.97 22.81 -5.53
CA THR A 149 -13.83 23.94 -5.88
C THR A 149 -14.51 23.65 -7.20
N VAL A 150 -15.80 23.94 -7.25
CA VAL A 150 -16.59 23.90 -8.49
C VAL A 150 -17.03 25.32 -8.76
N ASP A 151 -16.65 25.86 -9.92
CA ASP A 151 -17.10 27.18 -10.36
C ASP A 151 -18.63 27.15 -10.54
N PRO A 152 -19.39 28.18 -10.09
CA PRO A 152 -20.82 28.27 -10.39
C PRO A 152 -21.16 28.06 -11.88
N ALA A 153 -20.30 28.52 -12.79
CA ALA A 153 -20.48 28.30 -14.24
C ALA A 153 -20.37 26.81 -14.63
N ASP A 154 -19.57 26.02 -13.91
CA ASP A 154 -19.48 24.58 -14.12
C ASP A 154 -20.69 23.81 -13.52
N GLN A 155 -21.59 24.50 -12.79
CA GLN A 155 -22.80 23.93 -12.19
C GLN A 155 -24.08 24.26 -12.97
N GLU A 156 -23.99 25.02 -14.06
CA GLU A 156 -25.14 25.28 -14.93
C GLU A 156 -25.61 23.97 -15.59
N LEU A 157 -26.92 23.81 -15.79
CA LEU A 157 -27.52 22.56 -16.29
C LEU A 157 -26.96 22.13 -17.67
N ASP A 158 -26.58 23.10 -18.50
CA ASP A 158 -26.04 22.88 -19.85
C ASP A 158 -24.51 23.02 -19.90
N ALA A 159 -23.84 23.16 -18.73
CA ALA A 159 -22.40 23.26 -18.66
C ALA A 159 -21.76 21.94 -19.11
N THR A 160 -20.83 22.02 -20.07
CA THR A 160 -20.02 20.87 -20.45
C THR A 160 -18.84 20.73 -19.49
N PRO A 161 -18.68 19.59 -18.79
CA PRO A 161 -17.56 19.42 -17.87
C PRO A 161 -16.22 19.53 -18.60
N ARG A 162 -15.32 20.37 -18.07
CA ARG A 162 -13.95 20.47 -18.57
C ARG A 162 -13.25 19.13 -18.42
N LYS A 163 -12.64 18.64 -19.50
CA LYS A 163 -11.83 17.41 -19.53
C LYS A 163 -10.35 17.76 -19.35
N GLY A 164 -9.58 16.83 -18.77
CA GLY A 164 -8.12 16.96 -18.67
C GLY A 164 -7.68 18.12 -17.79
N LEU A 165 -8.27 18.24 -16.60
CA LEU A 165 -7.71 19.16 -15.60
C LEU A 165 -6.28 18.70 -15.25
N PRO A 166 -5.35 19.64 -15.00
CA PRO A 166 -4.06 19.32 -14.43
C PRO A 166 -4.25 18.61 -13.08
N SER A 167 -3.24 17.83 -12.67
CA SER A 167 -3.30 17.14 -11.38
C SER A 167 -3.49 18.16 -10.26
N THR A 168 -4.32 17.85 -9.26
CA THR A 168 -4.49 18.69 -8.07
C THR A 168 -3.16 19.01 -7.39
N TYR A 169 -2.12 18.18 -7.56
CA TYR A 169 -0.77 18.43 -7.02
C TYR A 169 0.15 19.28 -7.91
N GLU A 170 -0.21 19.49 -9.18
CA GLU A 170 0.41 20.52 -10.03
C GLU A 170 -0.08 21.93 -9.66
N ASP A 171 -1.18 22.04 -8.91
CA ASP A 171 -1.66 23.32 -8.39
C ASP A 171 -0.67 23.88 -7.35
N PRO A 172 -0.23 25.15 -7.49
CA PRO A 172 0.71 25.79 -6.57
C PRO A 172 0.30 25.71 -5.08
N PHE A 173 -1.01 25.64 -4.80
CA PHE A 173 -1.52 25.47 -3.44
C PHE A 173 -1.02 24.17 -2.79
N PHE A 174 -0.89 23.10 -3.57
CA PHE A 174 -0.42 21.79 -3.09
C PHE A 174 1.09 21.62 -3.26
N ALA A 175 1.68 22.14 -4.33
CA ALA A 175 3.13 22.10 -4.54
C ALA A 175 3.90 22.80 -3.39
N ALA A 176 3.36 23.91 -2.87
CA ALA A 176 3.99 24.69 -1.79
C ALA A 176 3.84 24.05 -0.38
N GLN A 177 2.96 23.05 -0.21
CA GLN A 177 2.75 22.36 1.07
C GLN A 177 3.69 21.15 1.24
N GLY A 178 4.42 20.74 0.19
CA GLY A 178 5.39 19.64 0.21
C GLY A 178 6.81 20.02 0.65
N GLU A 179 7.16 21.31 0.68
CA GLU A 179 8.52 21.79 1.00
C GLU A 179 8.72 22.24 2.47
N SER A 180 7.71 22.09 3.33
CA SER A 180 7.86 22.42 4.75
C SER A 180 7.52 21.22 5.65
N ALA A 181 8.59 20.53 6.07
CA ALA A 181 8.82 19.91 7.39
C ALA A 181 9.30 18.46 7.36
#